data_AF-A0A7V0IRW2-F1
#
_entry.id   AF-A0A7V0IRW2-F1
#
_cell.length_a   1.000
_cell.length_b   1.000
_cell.length_c   1.000
_cell.angle_alpha   90.00
_cell.angle_beta   90.00
_cell.angle_gamma   90.00
#
_symmetry.space_group_name_H-M   'P 1'
#
loop_
_entity.id
_entity.type
_entity.pdbx_description
1 polymer ?
#
loop_
_entity_poly.entity_id
_entity_poly.type
_entity_poly.pdbx_seq_one_letter_code
_entity_poly.pdbx_strand_id
1 'polypeptide(L)'
;MRAFGKSNRRKLTAIAIGFALVAAACGGGDEDTATTQAPAGSTAAATPVCPANIVIQSDWFPEAEHGMAYNLIGADGEQDTSNGVYSGPLQAKYADRFPTGEVPNIEIRAGGPFLGDQLVTHISFLDDDITFAFQSNDQGIQFSQDFPMLAVMAPLEINPQVLLFDPDE
;
A
#
# COMPACT_ATOMS: atom_id res chain seq x y z
N MET A 1 21.59 11.06 65.20
CA MET A 1 22.24 9.77 65.52
C MET A 1 23.27 9.47 64.43
N ARG A 2 24.50 9.16 64.84
CA ARG A 2 25.67 8.67 64.06
C ARG A 2 25.32 7.30 63.41
N ALA A 3 25.95 6.75 62.36
CA ALA A 3 27.00 7.11 61.42
C ALA A 3 27.14 5.96 60.38
N PHE A 4 28.15 6.09 59.50
CA PHE A 4 28.76 5.10 58.56
C PHE A 4 27.97 4.77 57.28
N GLY A 5 28.47 4.93 56.05
CA GLY A 5 29.83 5.17 55.57
C GLY A 5 30.41 3.90 54.95
N LYS A 6 30.39 3.77 53.62
CA LYS A 6 31.45 3.09 52.86
C LYS A 6 31.50 3.57 51.42
N SER A 7 32.55 4.35 51.13
CA SER A 7 32.97 4.70 49.78
C SER A 7 33.57 3.48 49.08
N ASN A 8 33.40 3.38 47.76
CA ASN A 8 34.41 2.72 46.93
C ASN A 8 34.69 3.57 45.68
N ARG A 9 35.68 4.45 45.82
CA ARG A 9 36.42 5.07 44.71
C ARG A 9 37.43 4.05 44.17
N ARG A 10 37.80 4.23 42.89
CA ARG A 10 38.80 3.51 42.06
C ARG A 10 38.13 2.43 41.20
N LYS A 11 38.06 2.58 39.87
CA LYS A 11 39.19 2.78 38.96
C LYS A 11 38.87 3.78 37.83
N LEU A 12 39.85 4.62 37.54
CA LEU A 12 39.88 5.64 36.49
C LEU A 12 41.15 5.36 35.68
N THR A 13 41.04 4.83 34.46
CA THR A 13 42.06 4.80 33.37
C THR A 13 41.45 3.99 32.21
N ALA A 14 40.92 4.63 31.18
CA ALA A 14 41.60 5.13 29.97
C ALA A 14 41.83 4.03 28.93
N ILE A 15 41.20 4.16 27.75
CA ILE A 15 41.81 4.08 26.42
C ILE A 15 40.86 4.83 25.48
N ALA A 16 41.27 6.04 25.11
CA ALA A 16 40.88 6.68 23.87
C ALA A 16 41.59 5.96 22.73
N ILE A 17 40.91 5.75 21.60
CA ILE A 17 41.42 5.74 20.21
C ILE A 17 40.29 5.18 19.34
N GLY A 18 39.87 5.94 18.33
CA GLY A 18 38.83 5.55 17.38
C GLY A 18 38.03 6.70 16.78
N PHE A 19 38.40 7.96 17.05
CA PHE A 19 37.90 9.13 16.33
C PHE A 19 38.94 9.55 15.28
N ALA A 20 39.07 8.78 14.20
CA ALA A 20 39.78 9.18 13.00
C ALA A 20 39.45 8.18 11.89
N LEU A 21 38.47 8.50 11.04
CA LEU A 21 38.42 8.12 9.61
C LEU A 21 37.25 8.81 8.87
N VAL A 22 36.91 10.05 9.25
CA VAL A 22 36.01 10.93 8.47
C VAL A 22 36.79 12.18 8.08
N ALA A 23 37.77 12.02 7.19
CA ALA A 23 38.42 13.13 6.48
C ALA A 23 39.35 12.60 5.38
N ALA A 24 38.80 11.88 4.40
CA ALA A 24 39.47 11.66 3.12
C ALA A 24 38.42 11.42 2.02
N ALA A 25 37.56 12.41 1.78
CA ALA A 25 36.77 12.48 0.56
C ALA A 25 36.32 13.92 0.27
N CYS A 26 37.24 14.88 0.40
CA CYS A 26 37.12 16.17 -0.27
C CYS A 26 38.52 16.80 -0.35
N GLY A 27 39.15 16.73 -1.52
CA GLY A 27 40.42 17.40 -1.77
C GLY A 27 41.15 16.87 -2.99
N GLY A 28 41.10 17.65 -4.08
CA GLY A 28 42.08 17.62 -5.17
C GLY A 28 41.71 16.72 -6.35
N GLY A 29 41.39 17.34 -7.49
CA GLY A 29 41.08 16.64 -8.73
C GLY A 29 42.31 16.03 -9.39
N ASP A 30 42.06 14.95 -10.13
CA ASP A 30 42.65 14.63 -11.42
C ASP A 30 41.58 13.78 -12.15
N GLU A 31 41.34 14.09 -13.41
CA GLU A 31 40.34 13.40 -14.24
C GLU A 31 40.81 11.96 -14.50
N ASP A 32 40.20 10.99 -13.82
CA ASP A 32 40.28 9.61 -14.27
C ASP A 32 38.90 8.96 -14.13
N THR A 33 38.33 8.60 -15.28
CA THR A 33 36.98 8.02 -15.39
C THR A 33 37.01 6.60 -14.83
N ALA A 34 36.84 6.49 -13.51
CA ALA A 34 36.58 5.22 -12.85
C ALA A 34 35.09 4.88 -12.98
N THR A 35 34.77 4.03 -13.96
CA THR A 35 33.47 3.36 -14.06
C THR A 35 33.22 2.60 -12.74
N THR A 36 32.47 3.22 -11.84
CA THR A 36 32.00 2.53 -10.62
C THR A 36 30.91 1.58 -11.08
N GLN A 37 31.33 0.34 -11.34
CA GLN A 37 30.42 -0.77 -11.54
C GLN A 37 29.69 -0.97 -10.20
N ALA A 38 28.39 -0.65 -10.20
CA ALA A 38 27.53 -1.00 -9.07
C ALA A 38 27.73 -2.49 -8.74
N PRO A 39 27.76 -2.89 -7.46
CA PRO A 39 27.80 -4.30 -7.13
C PRO A 39 26.66 -4.97 -7.87
N ALA A 40 26.95 -6.02 -8.63
CA ALA A 40 25.93 -6.84 -9.25
C ALA A 40 25.06 -7.38 -8.12
N GLY A 41 23.92 -6.73 -7.89
CA GLY A 41 22.89 -7.25 -7.01
C GLY A 41 22.55 -8.63 -7.54
N SER A 42 22.67 -9.62 -6.66
CA SER A 42 22.25 -10.98 -6.94
C SER A 42 20.87 -10.92 -7.60
N THR A 43 20.78 -11.35 -8.85
CA THR A 43 19.50 -11.68 -9.49
C THR A 43 19.02 -12.99 -8.86
N ALA A 44 18.67 -12.94 -7.57
CA ALA A 44 17.54 -13.75 -7.14
C ALA A 44 16.39 -13.26 -8.02
N ALA A 45 15.93 -14.11 -8.94
CA ALA A 45 14.76 -13.81 -9.74
C ALA A 45 13.68 -13.36 -8.74
N ALA A 46 13.24 -12.11 -8.85
CA ALA A 46 12.09 -11.66 -8.09
C ALA A 46 10.98 -12.66 -8.43
N THR A 47 10.58 -13.43 -7.43
CA THR A 47 9.38 -14.27 -7.47
C THR A 47 8.27 -13.38 -8.01
N PRO A 48 7.42 -13.82 -8.96
CA PRO A 48 6.44 -12.94 -9.60
C PRO A 48 5.70 -12.14 -8.51
N VAL A 49 5.95 -10.83 -8.49
CA VAL A 49 5.61 -9.94 -7.36
C VAL A 49 4.13 -9.56 -7.40
N CYS A 50 3.42 -9.91 -8.47
CA CYS A 50 2.01 -9.61 -8.62
C CYS A 50 1.16 -10.82 -8.21
N PRO A 51 0.18 -10.66 -7.31
CA PRO A 51 -0.74 -11.71 -6.92
C PRO A 51 -1.47 -12.31 -8.14
N ALA A 52 -1.78 -13.61 -8.08
CA ALA A 52 -2.56 -14.27 -9.13
C ALA A 52 -4.02 -13.79 -9.19
N ASN A 53 -4.56 -13.32 -8.07
CA ASN A 53 -5.89 -12.70 -7.98
C ASN A 53 -5.73 -11.31 -7.34
N ILE A 54 -6.36 -10.30 -7.93
CA ILE A 54 -6.45 -8.96 -7.37
C ILE A 54 -7.91 -8.73 -7.00
N VAL A 55 -8.18 -8.62 -5.71
CA VAL A 55 -9.51 -8.34 -5.18
C VAL A 55 -9.66 -6.85 -4.94
N ILE A 56 -10.69 -6.26 -5.53
CA ILE A 56 -11.07 -4.86 -5.37
C ILE A 56 -12.41 -4.84 -4.64
N GLN A 57 -12.41 -4.42 -3.38
CA GLN A 57 -13.61 -4.26 -2.57
C GLN A 57 -14.17 -2.85 -2.75
N SER A 58 -15.35 -2.70 -3.35
CA SER A 58 -16.05 -1.42 -3.34
C SER A 58 -16.75 -1.19 -2.00
N ASP A 59 -16.97 0.09 -1.68
CA ASP A 59 -17.70 0.57 -0.51
C ASP A 59 -19.22 0.50 -0.69
N TRP A 60 -19.68 0.54 -1.94
CA TRP A 60 -21.09 0.48 -2.27
C TRP A 60 -21.41 -0.48 -3.44
N PHE A 61 -22.66 -0.45 -3.91
CA PHE A 61 -23.12 -1.17 -5.09
C PHE A 61 -22.35 -0.76 -6.36
N PRO A 62 -22.44 -1.54 -7.45
CA PRO A 62 -21.89 -1.14 -8.74
C PRO A 62 -22.51 0.19 -9.22
N GLU A 63 -21.68 1.22 -9.33
CA GLU A 63 -22.06 2.57 -9.76
C GLU A 63 -21.13 3.06 -10.87
N ALA A 64 -21.53 4.12 -11.58
CA ALA A 64 -20.77 4.63 -12.71
C ALA A 64 -19.35 5.07 -12.32
N GLU A 65 -19.17 5.60 -11.11
CA GLU A 65 -17.86 6.00 -10.56
C GLU A 65 -16.93 4.81 -10.27
N HIS A 66 -17.47 3.61 -10.09
CA HIS A 66 -16.70 2.38 -9.94
C HIS A 66 -16.24 1.81 -11.29
N GLY A 67 -16.65 2.41 -12.41
CA GLY A 67 -16.45 1.89 -13.76
C GLY A 67 -14.99 1.65 -14.15
N MET A 68 -14.03 2.33 -13.52
CA MET A 68 -12.61 2.07 -13.77
C MET A 68 -12.18 0.66 -13.35
N ALA A 69 -12.72 0.13 -12.25
CA ALA A 69 -12.43 -1.23 -11.78
C ALA A 69 -13.00 -2.26 -12.76
N TYR A 70 -14.27 -2.11 -13.15
CA TYR A 70 -14.91 -3.00 -14.13
C TYR A 70 -14.22 -2.95 -15.50
N ASN A 71 -13.71 -1.79 -15.90
CA ASN A 71 -12.90 -1.61 -17.11
C ASN A 71 -11.52 -2.30 -17.07
N LEU A 72 -11.12 -2.95 -15.98
CA LEU A 72 -9.97 -3.87 -15.97
C LEU A 72 -10.33 -5.21 -16.60
N ILE A 73 -11.55 -5.71 -16.38
CA ILE A 73 -12.08 -6.97 -16.92
C ILE A 73 -12.74 -6.76 -18.29
N GLY A 74 -13.49 -5.67 -18.45
CA GLY A 74 -14.27 -5.41 -19.66
C GLY A 74 -15.65 -6.09 -19.60
N ALA A 75 -16.22 -6.43 -20.76
CA ALA A 75 -17.59 -6.96 -20.85
C ALA A 75 -17.69 -8.47 -20.62
N ASP A 76 -16.57 -9.20 -20.70
CA ASP A 76 -16.54 -10.68 -20.73
C ASP A 76 -16.33 -11.31 -19.33
N GLY A 77 -16.46 -10.53 -18.26
CA GLY A 77 -16.42 -11.05 -16.89
C GLY A 77 -17.69 -11.80 -16.49
N GLU A 78 -17.56 -12.64 -15.47
CA GLU A 78 -18.65 -13.41 -14.87
C GLU A 78 -19.23 -12.67 -13.68
N GLN A 79 -20.56 -12.63 -13.60
CA GLN A 79 -21.30 -12.00 -12.50
C GLN A 79 -21.89 -13.07 -11.58
N ASP A 80 -21.48 -13.05 -10.31
CA ASP A 80 -22.18 -13.70 -9.20
C ASP A 80 -23.07 -12.66 -8.51
N THR A 81 -24.36 -12.69 -8.81
CA THR A 81 -25.34 -11.75 -8.23
C THR A 81 -25.68 -12.08 -6.78
N SER A 82 -25.44 -13.32 -6.34
CA SER A 82 -25.78 -13.75 -4.99
C SER A 82 -24.78 -13.24 -3.97
N ASN A 83 -23.50 -13.16 -4.35
CA ASN A 83 -22.42 -12.65 -3.51
C ASN A 83 -21.95 -11.24 -3.89
N GLY A 84 -22.53 -10.64 -4.94
CA GLY A 84 -22.17 -9.29 -5.38
C GLY A 84 -20.78 -9.22 -6.00
N VAL A 85 -20.35 -10.28 -6.69
CA VAL A 85 -19.00 -10.40 -7.25
C VAL A 85 -19.04 -10.32 -8.77
N TYR A 86 -18.13 -9.55 -9.36
CA TYR A 86 -17.84 -9.55 -10.78
C TYR A 86 -16.37 -9.89 -11.01
N SER A 87 -16.07 -10.95 -11.76
CA SER A 87 -14.71 -11.47 -11.89
C SER A 87 -14.33 -11.87 -13.30
N GLY A 88 -13.06 -11.75 -13.63
CA GLY A 88 -12.54 -12.23 -14.91
C GLY A 88 -11.06 -11.91 -15.10
N PRO A 89 -10.44 -12.42 -16.17
CA PRO A 89 -9.04 -12.13 -16.45
C PRO A 89 -8.84 -10.64 -16.72
N LEU A 90 -7.70 -10.09 -16.28
CA LEU A 90 -7.28 -8.76 -16.71
C LEU A 90 -7.22 -8.69 -18.25
N GLN A 91 -7.77 -7.63 -18.84
CA GLN A 91 -7.78 -7.48 -20.29
C GLN A 91 -6.37 -7.55 -20.90
N ALA A 92 -6.26 -8.23 -22.04
CA ALA A 92 -5.02 -8.40 -22.78
C ALA A 92 -4.29 -7.08 -23.13
N LYS A 93 -5.03 -5.96 -23.26
CA LYS A 93 -4.45 -4.64 -23.51
C LYS A 93 -3.57 -4.11 -22.36
N TYR A 94 -3.65 -4.72 -21.19
CA TYR A 94 -2.81 -4.41 -20.02
C TYR A 94 -1.73 -5.48 -19.77
N ALA A 95 -1.67 -6.55 -20.57
CA ALA A 95 -0.76 -7.67 -20.36
C ALA A 95 0.72 -7.29 -20.55
N ASP A 96 1.01 -6.22 -21.29
CA ASP A 96 2.35 -5.68 -21.47
C ASP A 96 2.99 -5.21 -20.15
N ARG A 97 2.18 -4.96 -19.12
CA ARG A 97 2.63 -4.66 -17.75
C ARG A 97 3.11 -5.87 -16.98
N PHE A 98 2.91 -7.07 -17.51
CA PHE A 98 3.24 -8.36 -16.90
C PHE A 98 4.25 -9.12 -17.76
N PRO A 99 5.56 -8.81 -17.65
CA PRO A 99 6.60 -9.34 -18.54
C PRO A 99 6.82 -10.86 -18.42
N THR A 100 6.34 -11.49 -17.35
CA THR A 100 6.34 -12.95 -17.18
C THR A 100 5.21 -13.64 -17.96
N GLY A 101 4.24 -12.88 -18.48
CA GLY A 101 3.06 -13.38 -19.17
C GLY A 101 1.93 -13.84 -18.23
N GLU A 102 2.20 -13.93 -16.92
CA GLU A 102 1.19 -14.25 -15.91
C GLU A 102 0.40 -12.99 -15.58
N VAL A 103 -0.81 -12.89 -16.14
CA VAL A 103 -1.76 -11.81 -15.83
C VAL A 103 -2.71 -12.22 -14.70
N PRO A 104 -3.04 -11.31 -13.78
CA PRO A 104 -3.93 -11.61 -12.68
C PRO A 104 -5.37 -11.79 -13.14
N ASN A 105 -6.10 -12.62 -12.40
CA ASN A 105 -7.55 -12.53 -12.35
C ASN A 105 -7.94 -11.30 -11.52
N ILE A 106 -8.98 -10.58 -11.95
CA ILE A 106 -9.54 -9.45 -11.21
C ILE A 106 -10.89 -9.89 -10.64
N GLU A 107 -11.11 -9.57 -9.38
CA GLU A 107 -12.36 -9.83 -8.67
C GLU A 107 -12.84 -8.53 -8.03
N ILE A 108 -14.04 -8.09 -8.39
CA ILE A 108 -14.65 -6.88 -7.86
C ILE A 108 -15.79 -7.31 -6.95
N ARG A 109 -15.68 -6.99 -5.66
CA ARG A 109 -16.68 -7.32 -4.65
C ARG A 109 -17.48 -6.07 -4.31
N ALA A 110 -18.80 -6.15 -4.41
CA ALA A 110 -19.69 -5.07 -4.04
C ALA A 110 -19.70 -4.84 -2.52
N GLY A 111 -19.87 -3.59 -2.12
CA GLY A 111 -19.97 -3.16 -0.72
C GLY A 111 -21.42 -3.13 -0.21
N GLY A 112 -21.67 -2.21 0.72
CA GLY A 112 -23.00 -1.97 1.29
C GLY A 112 -23.65 -3.25 1.86
N PRO A 113 -24.86 -3.63 1.40
CA PRO A 113 -25.58 -4.79 1.92
C PRO A 113 -24.83 -6.13 1.77
N PHE A 114 -23.94 -6.27 0.79
CA PHE A 114 -23.12 -7.48 0.62
C PHE A 114 -22.10 -7.68 1.76
N LEU A 115 -21.76 -6.61 2.46
CA LEU A 115 -20.90 -6.62 3.65
C LEU A 115 -21.70 -6.57 4.95
N GLY A 116 -23.03 -6.68 4.90
CA GLY A 116 -23.90 -6.44 6.06
C GLY A 116 -23.75 -5.02 6.60
N ASP A 117 -23.57 -4.04 5.69
CA ASP A 117 -23.39 -2.61 5.99
C ASP A 117 -22.19 -2.31 6.92
N GLN A 118 -21.22 -3.22 6.99
CA GLN A 118 -19.94 -2.96 7.66
C GLN A 118 -19.08 -2.01 6.80
N LEU A 119 -18.29 -1.18 7.47
CA LEU A 119 -17.35 -0.29 6.80
C LEU A 119 -16.26 -1.09 6.09
N VAL A 120 -16.01 -0.78 4.81
CA VAL A 120 -14.93 -1.43 4.05
C VAL A 120 -13.58 -1.31 4.75
N THR A 121 -13.31 -0.17 5.37
CA THR A 121 -12.12 0.05 6.22
C THR A 121 -11.88 -1.11 7.20
N HIS A 122 -12.92 -1.60 7.87
CA HIS A 122 -12.78 -2.69 8.83
C HIS A 122 -12.68 -4.04 8.13
N ILE A 123 -13.48 -4.25 7.08
CA ILE A 123 -13.47 -5.48 6.29
C ILE A 123 -12.09 -5.73 5.67
N SER A 124 -11.40 -4.69 5.17
CA SER A 124 -10.04 -4.80 4.62
C SER A 124 -8.99 -5.29 5.61
N PHE A 125 -9.26 -5.26 6.92
CA PHE A 125 -8.38 -5.81 7.96
C PHE A 125 -8.87 -7.15 8.53
N LEU A 126 -10.08 -7.58 8.15
CA LEU A 126 -10.63 -8.88 8.50
C LEU A 126 -10.46 -9.92 7.39
N ASP A 127 -10.32 -9.45 6.15
CA ASP A 127 -10.17 -10.27 4.94
C ASP A 127 -8.85 -9.94 4.23
N ASP A 128 -7.87 -10.84 4.40
CA ASP A 128 -6.53 -10.71 3.83
C ASP A 128 -6.49 -10.91 2.30
N ASP A 129 -7.58 -11.36 1.67
CA ASP A 129 -7.65 -11.51 0.21
C ASP A 129 -7.87 -10.15 -0.48
N ILE A 130 -8.37 -9.13 0.23
CA ILE A 130 -8.63 -7.79 -0.32
C ILE A 130 -7.31 -7.09 -0.64
N THR A 131 -7.09 -6.82 -1.93
CA THR A 131 -5.88 -6.10 -2.40
C THR A 131 -6.08 -4.59 -2.39
N PHE A 132 -7.23 -4.14 -2.88
CA PHE A 132 -7.60 -2.73 -2.93
C PHE A 132 -9.01 -2.54 -2.39
N ALA A 133 -9.23 -1.40 -1.75
CA ALA A 133 -10.51 -1.01 -1.21
C ALA A 133 -10.86 0.40 -1.65
N PHE A 134 -12.12 0.61 -2.03
CA PHE A 134 -12.68 1.95 -2.14
C PHE A 134 -12.86 2.49 -0.74
N GLN A 135 -12.37 3.70 -0.53
CA GLN A 135 -12.35 4.31 0.79
C GLN A 135 -12.62 5.80 0.69
N SER A 136 -13.51 6.28 1.55
CA SER A 136 -13.76 7.71 1.68
C SER A 136 -12.67 8.36 2.54
N ASN A 137 -12.31 9.60 2.20
CA ASN A 137 -11.22 10.31 2.88
C ASN A 137 -11.55 10.58 4.36
N ASP A 138 -12.81 10.81 4.70
CA ASP A 138 -13.24 11.05 6.09
C ASP A 138 -13.05 9.79 6.95
N GLN A 139 -13.40 8.60 6.45
CA GLN A 139 -13.17 7.33 7.15
C GLN A 139 -11.68 7.03 7.25
N GLY A 140 -10.92 7.24 6.18
CA GLY A 140 -9.46 7.08 6.19
C GLY A 140 -8.77 7.95 7.24
N ILE A 141 -9.26 9.19 7.44
CA ILE A 141 -8.77 10.08 8.50
C ILE A 141 -9.23 9.61 9.88
N GLN A 142 -10.52 9.31 10.04
CA GLN A 142 -11.14 8.93 11.31
C GLN A 142 -10.49 7.68 11.91
N PHE A 143 -10.19 6.68 11.07
CA PHE A 143 -9.68 5.38 11.49
C PHE A 143 -8.18 5.20 11.29
N SER A 144 -7.44 6.26 10.94
CA SER A 144 -6.02 6.21 10.59
C SER A 144 -5.10 5.58 11.65
N GLN A 145 -5.48 5.63 12.94
CA GLN A 145 -4.68 5.05 14.02
C GLN A 145 -4.89 3.53 14.19
N ASP A 146 -6.10 3.05 13.94
CA ASP A 146 -6.50 1.66 14.19
C ASP A 146 -6.46 0.81 12.91
N PHE A 147 -6.83 1.42 11.78
CA PHE A 147 -6.93 0.79 10.45
C PHE A 147 -6.16 1.62 9.41
N PRO A 148 -4.82 1.65 9.47
CA PRO A 148 -4.00 2.48 8.59
C PRO A 148 -4.01 1.97 7.14
N MET A 149 -4.65 2.72 6.24
CA MET A 149 -4.72 2.41 4.81
C MET A 149 -3.74 3.26 3.99
N LEU A 150 -3.18 2.69 2.93
CA LEU A 150 -2.34 3.40 1.96
C LEU A 150 -3.16 3.84 0.75
N ALA A 151 -3.27 5.16 0.53
CA ALA A 151 -3.87 5.69 -0.69
C ALA A 151 -2.93 5.49 -1.89
N VAL A 152 -3.36 4.69 -2.87
CA VAL A 152 -2.56 4.35 -4.07
C VAL A 152 -3.12 4.95 -5.36
N MET A 153 -4.39 5.37 -5.35
CA MET A 153 -5.10 5.92 -6.50
C MET A 153 -6.17 6.91 -6.02
N ALA A 154 -6.34 8.00 -6.78
CA ALA A 154 -7.50 8.89 -6.67
C ALA A 154 -8.28 8.78 -7.99
N PRO A 155 -9.33 7.94 -8.07
CA PRO A 155 -10.00 7.68 -9.35
C PRO A 155 -10.88 8.83 -9.83
N LEU A 156 -11.23 9.75 -8.93
CA LEU A 156 -12.01 10.94 -9.22
C LEU A 156 -11.15 12.18 -8.97
N GLU A 157 -10.95 12.98 -10.01
CA GLU A 157 -10.31 14.32 -9.89
C GLU A 157 -11.24 15.29 -9.15
N ILE A 158 -12.54 15.19 -9.41
CA ILE A 158 -13.60 15.95 -8.74
C ILE A 158 -14.59 14.94 -8.18
N ASN A 159 -14.73 14.90 -6.87
CA ASN A 159 -15.74 14.08 -6.21
C ASN A 159 -17.13 14.70 -6.47
N PRO A 160 -18.09 13.96 -7.07
CA PRO A 160 -19.41 14.47 -7.45
C PRO A 160 -20.37 14.58 -6.25
N GLN A 161 -19.88 15.04 -5.09
CA GLN A 161 -20.72 15.24 -3.92
C GLN A 161 -21.71 16.40 -4.18
N VAL A 162 -22.99 16.12 -4.05
CA VAL A 162 -24.05 17.13 -4.15
C VAL A 162 -24.60 17.40 -2.75
N LEU A 163 -24.75 18.68 -2.39
CA LEU A 163 -25.50 19.08 -1.21
C LEU A 163 -26.98 19.14 -1.59
N LEU A 164 -27.72 18.09 -1.26
CA LEU A 164 -29.18 18.08 -1.34
C LEU A 164 -29.71 18.57 -0.01
N PHE A 165 -30.31 19.75 -0.02
CA PHE A 165 -30.89 20.40 1.15
C PHE A 165 -32.32 20.82 0.84
N ASP A 166 -33.24 20.40 1.69
CA ASP A 166 -34.61 20.90 1.72
C ASP A 166 -34.73 21.83 2.93
N PRO A 167 -35.04 23.13 2.76
CA PRO A 167 -35.21 24.05 3.89
C PRO A 167 -36.50 23.84 4.69
N ASP A 168 -37.48 23.13 4.11
CA ASP A 168 -38.81 22.94 4.68
C ASP A 168 -38.99 21.55 5.35
N GLU A 169 -37.99 20.67 5.28
CA GLU A 169 -37.86 19.38 5.98
C GLU A 169 -36.59 19.35 6.86
#